data_AF-A0A800AGC4-F1
#
_entry.id   AF-A0A800AGC4-F1
#
_cell.length_a   1.000
_cell.length_b   1.000
_cell.length_c   1.000
_cell.angle_alpha   90.00
_cell.angle_beta   90.00
_cell.angle_gamma   90.00
#
_symmetry.space_group_name_H-M   'P 1'
#
loop_
_entity.id
_entity.type
_entity.pdbx_description
1 polymer ?
#
loop_
_entity_poly.entity_id
_entity_poly.type
_entity_poly.pdbx_seq_one_letter_code
_entity_poly.pdbx_strand_id
1 'polypeptide(L)' 'MVKQESYSINALGVKSDLQTPHPEYLGLGRTLSYRLNNYRELFKAHIETELLKEIRENINKGRGEW' A
#
# COMPACT_ATOMS: atom_id res chain seq x y z
N MET A 1 -5.12 -8.49 -1.93
CA MET A 1 -3.77 -8.76 -1.39
C MET A 1 -2.75 -8.28 -2.40
N VAL A 2 -2.02 -7.22 -2.08
CA VAL A 2 -0.85 -6.84 -2.88
C VAL A 2 0.34 -7.64 -2.38
N LYS A 3 0.90 -8.45 -3.25
CA LYS A 3 2.08 -9.27 -2.95
C LYS A 3 3.22 -8.34 -2.51
N GLN A 4 3.96 -8.69 -1.46
CA GLN A 4 5.08 -7.88 -0.96
C GLN A 4 6.09 -7.54 -2.07
N GLU A 5 6.33 -8.47 -3.00
CA GLU A 5 7.20 -8.26 -4.17
C GLU A 5 6.73 -7.08 -5.04
N SER A 6 5.42 -6.93 -5.24
CA SER A 6 4.85 -5.81 -6.00
C SER A 6 5.06 -4.50 -5.27
N TYR A 7 4.90 -4.46 -3.95
CA TYR A 7 5.11 -3.23 -3.18
C TYR A 7 6.58 -2.81 -3.16
N SER A 8 7.51 -3.74 -2.96
CA SER A 8 8.95 -3.45 -3.00
C SER A 8 9.38 -2.84 -4.34
N ILE A 9 8.86 -3.36 -5.46
CA ILE A 9 9.27 -2.88 -6.80
C ILE A 9 8.50 -1.60 -7.18
N ASN A 10 7.18 -1.58 -7.02
CA ASN A 10 6.31 -0.52 -7.54
C ASN A 10 6.06 0.63 -6.55
N ALA A 11 6.35 0.44 -5.25
CA ALA A 11 6.23 1.49 -4.24
C ALA A 11 7.60 2.01 -3.79
N LEU A 12 8.58 1.10 -3.61
CA LEU A 12 9.91 1.45 -3.09
C LEU A 12 10.98 1.56 -4.18
N GLY A 13 10.69 1.14 -5.42
CA GLY A 13 11.62 1.24 -6.54
C GLY A 13 12.77 0.24 -6.48
N VAL A 14 12.60 -0.87 -5.77
CA VAL A 14 13.59 -1.96 -5.76
C VAL A 14 13.76 -2.48 -7.19
N LYS A 15 14.99 -2.50 -7.68
CA LYS A 15 15.29 -3.04 -9.01
C LYS A 15 15.06 -4.54 -9.02
N SER A 16 14.44 -5.02 -10.08
CA SER A 16 14.27 -6.44 -10.36
C SER A 16 14.44 -6.66 -11.86
N ASP A 17 15.35 -7.56 -12.22
CA ASP A 17 15.58 -7.93 -13.62
C ASP A 17 14.48 -8.85 -14.17
N LEU A 18 13.54 -9.29 -13.31
CA LEU A 18 12.51 -10.28 -13.63
C LEU A 18 11.13 -9.68 -13.91
N GLN A 19 10.95 -8.35 -13.79
CA GLN A 19 9.63 -7.73 -13.98
C GLN A 19 9.58 -6.76 -15.16
N THR A 20 8.63 -7.01 -16.05
CA THR A 20 8.19 -6.03 -17.05
C THR A 20 7.08 -5.16 -16.43
N PRO A 21 7.19 -3.83 -16.45
CA PRO A 21 6.15 -2.95 -15.91
C PRO A 21 4.80 -3.18 -16.59
N HIS A 22 3.76 -3.48 -15.80
CA HIS A 22 2.40 -3.64 -16.33
C HIS A 22 1.79 -2.28 -16.76
N PRO A 23 0.90 -2.25 -17.76
CA PRO A 23 0.27 -1.02 -18.24
C PRO A 23 -0.43 -0.19 -17.16
N GLU A 24 -1.06 -0.85 -16.18
CA GLU A 24 -1.71 -0.19 -15.04
C GLU A 24 -0.70 0.62 -14.22
N TYR A 25 0.46 0.02 -13.90
CA TYR A 25 1.53 0.70 -13.19
C TYR A 25 2.13 1.84 -14.03
N LEU A 26 2.30 1.64 -15.34
CA LEU A 26 2.75 2.69 -16.26
C LEU A 26 1.77 3.87 -16.33
N GLY A 27 0.47 3.60 -16.22
CA GLY A 27 -0.59 4.60 -16.16
C GLY A 27 -0.56 5.47 -14.90
N LEU A 28 0.12 5.05 -13.84
CA LEU A 28 0.22 5.83 -12.59
C LEU A 28 1.11 7.06 -12.72
N GLY A 29 1.90 7.22 -13.79
CA GLY A 29 2.74 8.40 -13.91
C GLY A 29 3.74 8.35 -15.05
N ARG A 30 4.06 9.54 -15.59
CA ARG A 30 4.99 9.69 -16.71
C ARG A 30 6.44 9.38 -16.32
N THR A 31 6.82 9.64 -15.07
CA THR A 31 8.16 9.35 -14.55
C THR A 31 8.10 8.25 -13.50
N LEU A 32 9.23 7.59 -13.25
CA LEU A 32 9.35 6.61 -12.17
C LEU A 32 8.93 7.21 -10.82
N SER A 33 9.38 8.44 -10.51
CA SER A 33 9.02 9.12 -9.27
C SER A 33 7.50 9.30 -9.12
N TYR A 34 6.79 9.73 -10.17
CA TYR A 34 5.33 9.83 -10.13
C TYR A 34 4.66 8.47 -9.94
N ARG A 35 5.14 7.42 -10.61
CA ARG A 35 4.59 6.07 -10.44
C ARG A 35 4.76 5.54 -9.02
N LEU A 36 5.97 5.65 -8.45
CA LEU A 36 6.24 5.23 -7.07
C LEU A 36 5.37 6.00 -6.08
N ASN A 37 5.22 7.32 -6.28
CA ASN A 37 4.39 8.15 -5.42
C ASN A 37 2.92 7.72 -5.49
N ASN A 38 2.36 7.67 -6.69
CA ASN A 38 0.94 7.38 -6.88
C ASN A 38 0.60 5.93 -6.49
N TYR A 39 1.53 4.98 -6.70
CA TYR A 39 1.37 3.62 -6.22
C TYR A 39 1.30 3.58 -4.68
N ARG A 40 2.13 4.34 -3.95
CA ARG A 40 2.03 4.45 -2.47
C ARG A 40 0.69 5.03 -2.03
N GLU A 41 0.14 6.02 -2.73
CA GLU A 41 -1.16 6.62 -2.39
C GLU A 41 -2.32 5.60 -2.44
N LEU A 42 -2.27 4.62 -3.35
CA LEU A 42 -3.28 3.55 -3.42
C LEU A 42 -3.39 2.77 -2.10
N PHE A 43 -2.30 2.70 -1.33
CA PHE A 43 -2.26 1.96 -0.05
C PHE A 43 -2.51 2.85 1.15
N LYS A 44 -2.31 4.17 1.07
CA LYS A 44 -2.55 5.06 2.22
C LYS A 44 -3.99 4.96 2.70
N ALA A 45 -4.95 5.05 1.79
CA ALA A 45 -6.37 4.92 2.13
C ALA A 45 -6.70 3.54 2.75
N HIS A 46 -6.03 2.48 2.30
CA HIS A 46 -6.26 1.12 2.78
C HIS A 46 -5.63 0.90 4.17
N ILE A 47 -4.37 1.30 4.36
CA ILE A 47 -3.62 1.16 5.61
C ILE A 47 -4.23 2.03 6.71
N GLU A 48 -4.61 3.27 6.41
CA GLU A 48 -5.29 4.12 7.38
C GLU A 48 -6.62 3.52 7.82
N THR A 49 -7.40 2.94 6.89
CA THR A 49 -8.69 2.32 7.23
C THR A 49 -8.51 1.09 8.11
N GLU A 50 -7.56 0.21 7.80
CA GLU A 50 -7.29 -1.01 8.57
C GLU A 50 -6.74 -0.68 9.96
N LEU A 51 -5.75 0.23 10.04
CA LEU A 51 -5.18 0.68 11.31
C LEU A 51 -6.21 1.39 12.19
N LEU A 52 -7.04 2.28 11.62
CA LEU A 52 -8.11 2.94 12.36
C LEU A 52 -9.17 1.95 12.83
N LYS A 53 -9.46 0.91 12.05
CA LYS A 53 -10.36 -0.17 12.44
C LYS A 53 -9.77 -0.95 13.62
N GLU A 54 -8.51 -1.35 13.58
CA GLU A 54 -7.85 -2.05 14.68
C GLU A 54 -7.80 -1.21 15.96
N ILE A 55 -7.50 0.09 15.87
CA ILE A 55 -7.53 1.00 17.02
C ILE A 55 -8.94 1.06 17.62
N ARG A 56 -9.98 1.23 16.79
CA ARG A 56 -11.39 1.26 17.25
C ARG A 56 -11.80 -0.06 17.90
N GLU A 57 -11.42 -1.19 17.33
CA GLU A 57 -11.74 -2.51 17.86
C GLU A 57 -11.02 -2.78 19.19
N ASN A 58 -9.77 -2.37 19.34
CA ASN A 58 -9.02 -2.57 20.58
C ASN A 58 -9.47 -1.62 21.72
N ILE A 59 -9.89 -0.40 21.41
CA ILE A 59 -10.47 0.52 22.42
C ILE A 59 -11.83 0.00 22.93
N ASN A 60 -12.65 -0.60 22.08
CA ASN A 60 -13.97 -1.12 22.46
C ASN A 60 -13.93 -2.45 23.21
N LYS A 61 -12.84 -3.22 23.12
CA LYS A 61 -12.65 -4.47 23.88
C LYS A 61 -12.25 -4.26 25.35
N GLY A 62 -11.84 -3.05 25.75
CA GLY A 62 -11.42 -2.74 27.12
C GLY A 62 -12.51 -2.21 28.06
N ARG A 63 -13.78 -2.11 27.62
CA ARG A 63 -14.87 -1.47 28.41
C ARG A 63 -16.06 -2.39 28.73
N GLY A 64 -15.80 -3.66 28.99
CA GLY A 64 -16.89 -4.60 29.24
C GLY A 64 -16.54 -5.80 30.11
N GLU A 65 -15.82 -5.63 31.22
CA GLU A 65 -15.79 -6.64 32.29
C GLU A 65 -15.77 -5.94 33.68
N TRP A 66 -16.95 -5.79 34.27
CA TRP A 66 -17.21 -5.72 35.72
C TRP A 66 -18.16 -6.86 36.06
#